data_AF-F8QI49-F1
#
_entry.id   AF-F8QI49-F1
#
_cell.length_a   1.000
_cell.length_b   1.000
_cell.length_c   1.000
_cell.angle_alpha   90.00
_cell.angle_beta   90.00
_cell.angle_gamma   90.00
#
_symmetry.space_group_name_H-M   'P 1'
#
loop_
_entity.id
_entity.type
_entity.pdbx_description
1 polymer ?
#
loop_
_entity_poly.entity_id
_entity_poly.type
_entity_poly.pdbx_seq_one_letter_code
_entity_poly.pdbx_strand_id
1 'polypeptide(L)'
;MDAIRDELPRISVETMQDWKRVQANYNDALLLRLEKEIGAQGLSQERDALLAHIHKFSAQVFGVARPNLRINGRNYEDMEDDEEELEPFDEALDRHIWSLSEQRLKWDREIASERRT
;
A
#
# COMPACT_ATOMS: atom_id res chain seq x y z
N MET A 1 21.31 26.11 -1.65
CA MET A 1 20.27 25.53 -0.79
C MET A 1 19.86 24.26 -1.49
N ASP A 2 20.41 23.17 -1.00
CA ASP A 2 20.56 21.91 -1.69
C ASP A 2 19.24 21.26 -2.07
N ALA A 3 19.29 20.64 -3.24
CA ALA A 3 18.29 19.78 -3.84
C ALA A 3 17.46 19.02 -2.80
N ILE A 4 16.17 19.35 -2.73
CA ILE A 4 15.13 18.34 -2.54
C ILE A 4 15.40 17.34 -3.67
N ARG A 5 16.23 16.34 -3.39
CA ARG A 5 16.42 15.20 -4.28
C ARG A 5 15.02 14.70 -4.54
N ASP A 6 14.62 14.68 -5.80
CA ASP A 6 13.38 14.06 -6.26
C ASP A 6 13.35 12.62 -5.73
N GLU A 7 12.80 12.42 -4.53
CA GLU A 7 12.41 11.10 -4.06
C GLU A 7 11.36 10.65 -5.06
N LEU A 8 11.72 9.65 -5.87
CA LEU A 8 10.79 9.05 -6.81
C LEU A 8 9.47 8.79 -6.06
N PRO A 9 8.33 9.27 -6.58
CA PRO A 9 7.07 9.18 -5.87
C PRO A 9 6.76 7.71 -5.61
N ARG A 10 6.75 7.33 -4.33
CA ARG A 10 6.37 6.00 -3.88
C ARG A 10 4.88 5.81 -4.06
N ILE A 11 4.46 4.58 -4.36
CA ILE A 11 3.05 4.25 -4.55
C ILE A 11 2.39 4.20 -3.18
N SER A 12 1.37 5.01 -2.97
CA SER A 12 0.57 5.02 -1.74
C SER A 12 -0.55 3.98 -1.81
N VAL A 13 -0.64 3.16 -0.77
CA VAL A 13 -1.71 2.21 -0.52
C VAL A 13 -2.42 2.61 0.77
N GLU A 14 -3.74 2.68 0.73
CA GLU A 14 -4.56 3.19 1.83
C GLU A 14 -4.43 2.31 3.08
N THR A 15 -4.48 0.98 2.93
CA THR A 15 -4.44 0.05 4.07
C THR A 15 -3.51 -1.14 3.83
N MET A 16 -3.01 -1.72 4.92
CA MET A 16 -2.25 -2.97 4.86
C MET A 16 -3.13 -4.14 4.36
N GLN A 17 -4.44 -4.09 4.61
CA GLN A 17 -5.39 -5.08 4.10
C GLN A 17 -5.50 -5.02 2.58
N ASP A 18 -5.53 -3.82 1.99
CA ASP A 18 -5.53 -3.66 0.54
C ASP A 18 -4.26 -4.20 -0.08
N TRP A 19 -3.11 -3.97 0.55
CA TRP A 19 -1.85 -4.55 0.10
C TRP A 19 -1.87 -6.08 0.16
N LYS A 20 -2.31 -6.69 1.27
CA LYS A 20 -2.49 -8.14 1.39
C LYS A 20 -3.46 -8.69 0.34
N ARG A 21 -4.53 -7.96 0.02
CA ARG A 21 -5.49 -8.33 -1.02
C ARG A 21 -4.86 -8.32 -2.42
N VAL A 22 -4.03 -7.32 -2.73
CA VAL A 22 -3.26 -7.28 -3.98
C VAL A 22 -2.31 -8.47 -4.08
N GLN A 23 -1.61 -8.79 -2.99
CA GLN A 23 -0.71 -9.96 -2.95
C GLN A 23 -1.46 -11.27 -3.19
N ALA A 24 -2.61 -11.47 -2.53
CA ALA A 24 -3.45 -12.66 -2.71
C ALA A 24 -3.94 -12.78 -4.17
N ASN A 25 -4.54 -11.72 -4.71
CA ASN A 25 -5.06 -11.72 -6.09
C ASN A 25 -3.96 -11.98 -7.12
N TYR A 26 -2.76 -11.42 -6.92
CA TYR A 26 -1.61 -11.67 -7.78
C TYR A 26 -1.19 -13.13 -7.74
N ASN A 27 -1.06 -13.71 -6.53
CA ASN A 27 -0.69 -15.10 -6.36
C ASN A 27 -1.70 -16.05 -6.99
N ASP A 28 -3.00 -15.81 -6.76
CA ASP A 28 -4.07 -16.64 -7.32
C ASP A 28 -4.06 -16.60 -8.85
N ALA A 29 -3.94 -15.40 -9.44
CA ALA A 29 -3.87 -15.25 -10.90
C ALA A 29 -2.62 -15.91 -11.48
N LEU A 30 -1.49 -15.82 -10.78
CA LEU A 30 -0.23 -16.39 -11.20
C LEU A 30 -0.24 -17.93 -11.13
N LEU A 31 -0.80 -18.50 -10.07
CA LEU A 31 -0.99 -19.95 -9.93
C LEU A 31 -1.96 -20.50 -10.98
N LEU A 32 -3.09 -19.81 -11.20
CA LEU A 32 -4.05 -20.21 -12.23
C LEU A 32 -3.41 -20.20 -13.62
N ARG A 33 -2.57 -19.20 -13.91
CA ARG A 33 -1.85 -19.13 -15.18
C ARG A 33 -0.80 -20.24 -15.30
N LEU A 34 -0.08 -20.54 -14.22
CA LEU A 34 0.87 -21.64 -14.19
C LEU A 34 0.18 -22.98 -14.49
N GLU A 35 -0.92 -23.28 -13.82
CA GLU A 35 -1.63 -24.56 -14.02
C GLU A 35 -2.10 -24.73 -15.46
N LYS A 36 -2.56 -23.64 -16.08
CA LYS A 36 -2.95 -23.64 -17.49
C LYS A 36 -1.76 -23.95 -18.42
N GLU A 37 -0.59 -23.35 -18.17
CA GLU A 37 0.61 -23.60 -18.96
C GLU A 37 1.17 -25.01 -18.76
N ILE A 38 1.16 -25.53 -17.52
CA ILE A 38 1.55 -26.90 -17.21
C ILE A 38 0.66 -27.90 -17.98
N GLY A 39 -0.66 -27.66 -17.97
CA GLY A 39 -1.61 -28.49 -18.72
C GLY A 39 -1.41 -28.41 -20.23
N ALA A 40 -1.12 -27.23 -20.77
CA ALA A 40 -0.89 -27.03 -22.20
C ALA A 40 0.42 -27.67 -22.71
N GLN A 41 1.47 -27.65 -21.89
CA GLN A 41 2.80 -28.16 -22.25
C GLN A 41 3.04 -29.61 -21.81
N GLY A 42 2.09 -30.22 -21.09
CA GLY A 42 2.21 -31.60 -20.60
C GLY A 42 3.26 -31.79 -19.50
N LEU A 43 3.63 -30.73 -18.79
CA LEU A 43 4.71 -30.71 -17.79
C LEU A 43 4.27 -31.18 -16.39
N SER A 44 3.29 -32.09 -16.31
CA SER A 44 2.69 -32.49 -15.03
C SER A 44 3.69 -33.12 -14.05
N GLN A 45 4.77 -33.73 -14.55
CA GLN A 45 5.84 -34.31 -13.71
C GLN A 45 6.73 -33.25 -13.06
N GLU A 46 6.84 -32.06 -13.65
CA GLU A 46 7.67 -30.95 -13.15
C GLU A 46 6.87 -29.92 -12.35
N ARG A 47 5.56 -30.17 -12.15
CA ARG A 47 4.62 -29.25 -11.48
C ARG A 47 5.15 -28.74 -10.15
N ASP A 48 5.63 -29.64 -9.30
CA ASP A 48 6.04 -29.28 -7.94
C ASP A 48 7.33 -28.43 -7.94
N ALA A 49 8.25 -28.70 -8.88
CA ALA A 49 9.45 -27.88 -9.06
C ALA A 49 9.08 -26.48 -9.57
N LEU A 50 8.20 -26.39 -10.58
CA LEU A 50 7.74 -25.12 -11.14
C LEU A 50 6.97 -24.30 -10.09
N LEU A 51 6.12 -24.92 -9.29
CA LEU A 51 5.44 -24.26 -8.16
C LEU A 51 6.44 -23.67 -7.17
N ALA A 52 7.46 -24.43 -6.76
CA ALA A 52 8.48 -23.95 -5.84
C ALA A 52 9.24 -22.74 -6.42
N HIS A 53 9.55 -22.75 -7.71
CA HIS A 53 10.18 -21.61 -8.40
C HIS A 53 9.27 -20.39 -8.47
N ILE A 54 7.97 -20.60 -8.71
CA ILE A 54 6.99 -19.53 -8.78
C ILE A 54 6.75 -18.87 -7.43
N HIS A 55 6.70 -19.64 -6.35
CA HIS A 55 6.60 -19.06 -5.01
C HIS A 55 7.84 -18.20 -4.69
N LYS A 56 9.05 -18.65 -5.05
CA LYS A 56 10.27 -17.85 -4.90
C LYS A 56 10.22 -16.58 -5.75
N PHE A 57 9.75 -16.68 -6.99
CA PHE A 57 9.61 -15.54 -7.89
C PHE A 57 8.62 -14.51 -7.32
N SER A 58 7.45 -14.96 -6.86
CA SER A 58 6.45 -14.10 -6.23
C SER A 58 7.02 -13.38 -4.99
N ALA A 59 7.73 -14.10 -4.13
CA ALA A 59 8.40 -13.49 -2.98
C ALA A 59 9.43 -12.42 -3.39
N GLN A 60 10.20 -12.66 -4.46
CA GLN A 60 11.14 -11.67 -5.00
C GLN A 60 10.44 -10.44 -5.56
N VAL A 61 9.31 -10.61 -6.26
CA VAL A 61 8.51 -9.50 -6.80
C VAL A 61 8.05 -8.59 -5.66
N PHE A 62 7.52 -9.15 -4.57
CA PHE A 62 7.09 -8.36 -3.42
C PHE A 62 8.27 -7.76 -2.65
N GLY A 63 9.42 -8.44 -2.59
CA GLY A 63 10.65 -7.89 -2.03
C GLY A 63 11.13 -6.64 -2.78
N VAL A 64 11.08 -6.65 -4.12
CA VAL A 64 11.44 -5.50 -4.97
C VAL A 64 10.38 -4.39 -4.88
N ALA A 65 9.11 -4.73 -4.68
CA ALA A 65 8.06 -3.76 -4.49
C ALA A 65 8.17 -3.02 -3.14
N ARG A 66 8.72 -3.68 -2.10
CA ARG A 66 8.78 -3.16 -0.72
C ARG A 66 9.30 -1.71 -0.58
N PRO A 67 10.47 -1.32 -1.10
CA PRO A 67 10.98 0.05 -0.96
C PRO A 67 10.17 1.09 -1.76
N ASN A 68 9.36 0.66 -2.73
CA ASN A 68 8.60 1.53 -3.61
C ASN A 68 7.19 1.85 -3.09
N LEU A 69 6.83 1.31 -1.92
CA LEU A 69 5.47 1.41 -1.37
C LEU A 69 5.44 2.27 -0.11
N ARG A 70 4.35 3.03 0.01
CA ARG A 70 3.90 3.67 1.24
C ARG A 70 2.56 3.06 1.62
N ILE A 71 2.41 2.60 2.85
CA ILE A 71 1.15 2.09 3.37
C ILE A 71 0.74 3.03 4.49
N ASN A 72 -0.42 3.66 4.34
CA ASN A 72 -0.96 4.56 5.36
C ASN A 72 0.04 5.65 5.80
N GLY A 73 0.64 6.31 4.81
CA GLY A 73 1.59 7.41 5.01
C GLY A 73 2.99 7.00 5.45
N ARG A 74 3.21 5.74 5.84
CA ARG A 74 4.52 5.20 6.26
C ARG A 74 5.18 4.44 5.13
N ASN A 75 6.51 4.48 5.07
CA ASN A 75 7.24 3.64 4.14
C ASN A 75 7.09 2.17 4.57
N TYR A 76 6.83 1.29 3.61
CA TYR A 76 6.59 -0.12 3.91
C TYR A 76 7.86 -0.88 4.36
N GLU A 77 9.05 -0.34 4.07
CA GLU A 77 10.32 -0.88 4.56
C GLU A 77 10.54 -0.64 6.06
N ASP A 78 9.92 0.42 6.60
CA ASP A 78 10.05 0.83 8.01
C ASP A 78 8.99 0.17 8.92
N MET A 79 8.01 -0.51 8.32
CA MET A 79 7.02 -1.31 9.08
C MET A 79 7.71 -2.60 9.54
N GLU A 80 7.96 -2.72 10.85
CA GLU A 80 8.42 -3.97 11.46
C GLU A 80 7.33 -5.04 11.27
N ASP A 81 7.73 -6.29 10.96
CA ASP A 81 6.80 -7.39 10.67
C ASP A 81 5.88 -7.74 11.87
N ASP A 82 6.11 -7.16 13.06
CA ASP A 82 5.34 -7.31 14.30
C ASP A 82 4.30 -6.17 14.56
N GLU A 83 4.17 -5.16 13.69
CA GLU A 83 3.16 -4.08 13.85
C GLU A 83 1.72 -4.50 13.45
N GLU A 84 1.36 -5.79 13.46
CA GLU A 84 -0.05 -6.20 13.33
C GLU A 84 -0.91 -5.78 14.55
N GLU A 85 -0.29 -5.38 15.67
CA GLU A 85 -0.97 -4.97 16.92
C GLU A 85 -1.10 -3.45 17.15
N LEU A 86 -0.48 -2.59 16.32
CA LEU A 86 -0.65 -1.14 16.46
C LEU A 86 -1.89 -0.68 15.69
N GLU A 87 -2.77 0.05 16.39
CA GLU A 87 -3.98 0.64 15.80
C GLU A 87 -3.59 1.44 14.54
N PRO A 88 -4.11 1.06 13.35
CA PRO A 88 -3.73 1.70 12.11
C PRO A 88 -4.16 3.17 12.12
N PHE A 89 -3.27 4.06 11.70
CA PHE A 89 -3.57 5.48 11.57
C PHE A 89 -4.73 5.69 10.57
N ASP A 90 -5.74 6.49 10.92
CA ASP A 90 -6.88 6.74 10.04
C ASP A 90 -6.68 8.08 9.31
N GLU A 91 -6.10 8.03 8.10
CA GLU A 91 -5.86 9.21 7.26
C GLU A 91 -7.14 9.92 6.81
N ALA A 92 -8.26 9.19 6.67
CA ALA A 92 -9.52 9.81 6.33
C ALA A 92 -10.02 10.66 7.50
N LEU A 93 -9.89 10.13 8.71
CA LEU A 93 -10.16 10.85 9.94
C LEU A 93 -9.21 12.04 10.12
N ASP A 94 -7.90 11.87 9.88
CA ASP A 94 -6.95 12.97 10.00
C ASP A 94 -7.25 14.10 9.01
N ARG A 95 -7.43 13.78 7.72
CA ARG A 95 -7.84 14.79 6.71
C ARG A 95 -9.15 15.49 7.09
N HIS A 96 -10.08 14.77 7.69
CA HIS A 96 -11.33 15.35 8.17
C HIS A 96 -11.10 16.32 9.34
N ILE A 97 -10.25 15.96 10.31
CA ILE A 97 -9.85 16.83 11.42
C ILE A 97 -9.22 18.11 10.89
N TRP A 98 -8.31 18.00 9.91
CA TRP A 98 -7.68 19.17 9.27
C TRP A 98 -8.70 20.05 8.58
N SER A 99 -9.59 19.46 7.77
CA SER A 99 -10.67 20.20 7.09
C SER A 99 -11.59 20.91 8.07
N LEU A 100 -11.96 20.28 9.18
CA LEU A 100 -12.79 20.89 10.22
C LEU A 100 -12.06 22.04 10.92
N SER A 101 -10.76 21.91 11.13
CA SER A 101 -9.96 22.98 11.76
C SER A 101 -9.91 24.24 10.88
N GLU A 102 -9.79 24.07 9.57
CA GLU A 102 -9.80 25.16 8.60
C GLU A 102 -11.18 25.84 8.54
N GLN A 103 -12.26 25.04 8.49
CA GLN A 103 -13.63 25.54 8.53
C GLN A 103 -13.91 26.33 9.81
N ARG A 104 -13.46 25.83 10.96
CA ARG A 104 -13.60 26.53 12.25
C ARG A 104 -12.91 27.88 12.23
N LEU A 105 -11.66 27.92 11.75
CA LEU A 105 -10.89 29.17 11.65
C LEU A 105 -11.59 30.20 10.75
N LYS A 106 -12.17 29.74 9.63
CA LYS A 106 -12.94 30.59 8.73
C LYS A 106 -14.17 31.17 9.41
N TRP A 107 -14.96 30.35 10.09
CA TRP A 107 -16.14 30.83 10.82
C TRP A 107 -15.80 31.76 11.98
N ASP A 108 -14.74 31.48 12.73
CA ASP A 108 -14.26 32.37 13.79
C ASP A 108 -13.92 33.76 13.24
N ARG A 109 -13.30 33.82 12.04
CA ARG A 109 -13.01 35.08 11.34
C ARG A 109 -14.28 35.79 10.87
N GLU A 110 -15.23 35.07 10.28
CA GLU A 110 -16.50 35.64 9.81
C GLU A 110 -17.30 36.22 10.98
N ILE A 111 -17.47 35.47 12.07
CA ILE A 111 -18.17 35.94 13.28
C ILE A 111 -17.49 37.17 13.89
N ALA A 112 -16.15 37.16 13.97
CA ALA A 112 -15.42 38.33 14.48
C ALA A 112 -15.59 39.57 13.59
N SER A 113 -15.69 39.38 12.27
CA SER A 113 -15.95 40.46 11.33
C SER A 113 -17.36 41.02 11.45
N GLU A 114 -18.38 40.16 11.57
CA GLU A 114 -19.77 40.57 11.76
C GLU A 114 -19.99 41.29 13.09
N ARG A 115 -19.33 40.83 14.16
CA ARG A 115 -19.40 41.49 15.49
C ARG A 115 -18.73 42.86 15.53
N ARG A 116 -17.85 43.16 14.57
CA ARG A 116 -17.13 44.44 14.50
C ARG A 116 -17.92 45.51 13.74
N THR A 117 -18.77 45.10 12.80
CA THR A 117 -19.76 45.94 12.09
C THR A 117 -21.02 46.15 12.91
#